data_AF-A0A2N2M5B8-F1
#
_entry.id   AF-A0A2N2M5B8-F1
#
_cell.length_a   1.000
_cell.length_b   1.000
_cell.length_c   1.000
_cell.angle_alpha   90.00
_cell.angle_beta   90.00
_cell.angle_gamma   90.00
#
_symmetry.space_group_name_H-M   'P 1'
#
loop_
_entity.id
_entity.type
_entity.pdbx_description
1 polymer ?
#
loop_
_entity_poly.entity_id
_entity_poly.type
_entity_poly.pdbx_seq_one_letter_code
_entity_poly.pdbx_strand_id
1 'polypeptide(L)'
;MNQALFEQNDALTFDDVLIEPGYSEVLPSEVDVHAQLTRDIRLNIPLLSAAMDTVTDSRLAIALAREGGIGIVHRNLSPEDQAREVEIVKRSESGMISDPITLPPTATLAEAEAIMARFHISGLPVVDPQSKKLVGILTNRDIRFTEPEDMGKLVSEFMTSSKLITAKLGTTLEQAKEILKTHRIEKLPLVDESGYLKGLITVKDIQKKLQYPQAAKDSRGRLLVGAAVGVGGDVDDRINRLIETGVDVVVIDTAHGHTAGVIKTI
;
A
#
# COMPACT_ATOMS: atom_id res chain seq x y z
N MET A 1 -11.59 -5.11 42.05
CA MET A 1 -11.61 -6.58 42.12
C MET A 1 -10.42 -7.19 41.37
N ASN A 2 -10.18 -6.79 40.11
CA ASN A 2 -9.04 -7.28 39.30
C ASN A 2 -7.65 -6.96 39.88
N GLN A 3 -7.49 -5.83 40.57
CA GLN A 3 -6.19 -5.42 41.10
C GLN A 3 -5.63 -6.42 42.13
N ALA A 4 -6.49 -6.96 43.01
CA ALA A 4 -6.11 -7.97 43.99
C ALA A 4 -5.74 -9.33 43.37
N LEU A 5 -6.19 -9.60 42.14
CA LEU A 5 -5.84 -10.81 41.38
C LEU A 5 -4.42 -10.70 40.79
N PHE A 6 -4.06 -9.53 40.25
CA PHE A 6 -2.76 -9.30 39.59
C PHE A 6 -1.65 -8.77 40.51
N GLU A 7 -1.97 -8.38 41.74
CA GLU A 7 -0.97 -8.01 42.76
C GLU A 7 -0.34 -9.22 43.48
N GLN A 8 -0.85 -10.42 43.25
CA GLN A 8 -0.29 -11.67 43.76
C GLN A 8 0.86 -12.12 42.85
N ASN A 9 1.91 -12.72 43.43
CA ASN A 9 3.06 -13.26 42.67
C ASN A 9 2.73 -14.58 41.94
N ASP A 10 1.45 -14.83 41.66
CA ASP A 10 0.99 -16.02 40.97
C ASP A 10 1.08 -15.79 39.46
N ALA A 11 1.48 -16.84 38.72
CA ALA A 11 1.51 -16.83 37.28
C ALA A 11 0.18 -17.36 36.74
N LEU A 12 -0.55 -16.51 36.01
CA LEU A 12 -1.82 -16.85 35.37
C LEU A 12 -1.64 -16.90 33.85
N THR A 13 -2.28 -17.87 33.20
CA THR A 13 -2.46 -17.94 31.74
C THR A 13 -3.93 -17.74 31.36
N PHE A 14 -4.23 -17.76 30.05
CA PHE A 14 -5.58 -17.50 29.54
C PHE A 14 -6.63 -18.47 30.10
N ASP A 15 -6.29 -19.75 30.27
CA ASP A 15 -7.24 -20.78 30.73
C ASP A 15 -7.49 -20.75 32.25
N ASP A 16 -6.71 -19.98 33.02
CA ASP A 16 -6.87 -19.87 34.48
C ASP A 16 -7.99 -18.89 34.87
N VAL A 17 -8.47 -18.06 33.93
CA VAL A 17 -9.38 -16.95 34.20
C VAL A 17 -10.53 -16.90 33.20
N LEU A 18 -11.64 -16.28 33.63
CA LEU A 18 -12.82 -16.04 32.81
C LEU A 18 -13.24 -14.57 32.98
N ILE A 19 -13.88 -14.01 31.96
CA ILE A 19 -14.48 -12.67 32.02
C ILE A 19 -15.88 -12.82 32.59
N GLU A 20 -16.16 -12.16 33.72
CA GLU A 20 -17.49 -12.10 34.31
C GLU A 20 -18.42 -11.25 33.41
N PRO A 21 -19.57 -11.78 32.95
CA PRO A 21 -20.50 -11.02 32.12
C PRO A 21 -21.10 -9.83 32.89
N GLY A 22 -21.17 -8.67 32.24
CA GLY A 22 -21.85 -7.48 32.73
C GLY A 22 -23.12 -7.15 31.95
N TYR A 23 -23.94 -6.24 32.48
CA TYR A 23 -25.06 -5.67 31.75
C TYR A 23 -24.55 -4.86 30.55
N SER A 24 -25.20 -5.00 29.38
CA SER A 24 -24.87 -4.25 28.16
C SER A 24 -26.14 -3.86 27.41
N GLU A 25 -26.20 -2.62 26.94
CA GLU A 25 -27.19 -2.13 25.98
C GLU A 25 -26.61 -2.07 24.55
N VAL A 26 -25.32 -2.35 24.38
CA VAL A 26 -24.60 -2.28 23.10
C VAL A 26 -24.69 -3.62 22.39
N LEU A 27 -25.03 -3.60 21.11
CA LEU A 27 -25.02 -4.80 20.28
C LEU A 27 -23.59 -5.15 19.84
N PRO A 28 -23.23 -6.43 19.66
CA PRO A 28 -21.88 -6.82 19.23
C PRO A 28 -21.40 -6.14 17.93
N SER A 29 -22.30 -5.83 17.00
CA SER A 29 -21.98 -5.14 15.74
C SER A 29 -21.63 -3.65 15.90
N GLU A 30 -21.93 -3.06 17.06
CA GLU A 30 -21.72 -1.65 17.37
C GLU A 30 -20.45 -1.41 18.20
N VAL A 31 -19.76 -2.48 18.59
CA VAL A 31 -18.55 -2.41 19.40
C VAL A 31 -17.38 -1.87 18.58
N ASP A 32 -16.71 -0.86 19.10
CA ASP A 32 -15.44 -0.36 18.56
C ASP A 32 -14.32 -1.34 18.94
N VAL A 33 -13.74 -2.00 17.94
CA VAL A 33 -12.60 -2.94 18.09
C VAL A 33 -11.26 -2.34 17.66
N HIS A 34 -11.20 -1.03 17.36
CA HIS A 34 -9.95 -0.40 16.98
C HIS A 34 -8.93 -0.46 18.13
N ALA A 35 -7.66 -0.66 17.80
CA ALA A 35 -6.60 -0.77 18.79
C ALA A 35 -5.39 0.11 18.45
N GLN A 36 -4.78 0.68 19.49
CA GLN A 36 -3.57 1.48 19.35
C GLN A 36 -2.34 0.56 19.31
N LEU A 37 -1.58 0.59 18.20
CA LEU A 37 -0.38 -0.22 18.03
C LEU A 37 0.89 0.54 18.49
N THR A 38 1.04 1.78 18.02
CA THR A 38 2.16 2.66 18.41
C THR A 38 1.62 4.01 18.88
N ARG A 39 2.45 5.03 19.10
CA ARG A 39 1.94 6.38 19.42
C ARG A 39 1.13 6.99 18.27
N ASP A 40 1.47 6.65 17.03
CA ASP A 40 0.94 7.28 15.83
C ASP A 40 0.07 6.35 14.97
N ILE A 41 0.12 5.03 15.21
CA ILE A 41 -0.63 4.03 14.43
C ILE A 41 -1.74 3.41 15.27
N ARG A 42 -2.98 3.62 14.80
CA ARG A 42 -4.19 2.93 15.27
C ARG A 42 -4.69 2.00 14.18
N LEU A 43 -4.96 0.74 14.53
CA LEU A 43 -5.51 -0.28 13.65
C LEU A 43 -7.03 -0.32 13.75
N ASN A 44 -7.68 -0.80 12.69
CA ASN A 44 -9.14 -0.93 12.64
C ASN A 44 -9.64 -2.21 13.29
N ILE A 45 -8.77 -3.21 13.43
CA ILE A 45 -8.98 -4.40 14.25
C ILE A 45 -7.71 -4.71 15.07
N PRO A 46 -7.79 -5.39 16.22
CA PRO A 46 -6.66 -5.60 17.11
C PRO A 46 -5.82 -6.81 16.68
N LEU A 47 -5.58 -6.98 15.38
CA LEU A 47 -4.87 -8.13 14.81
C LEU A 47 -3.59 -7.71 14.10
N LEU A 48 -2.49 -8.37 14.47
CA LEU A 48 -1.23 -8.31 13.75
C LEU A 48 -0.71 -9.73 13.47
N SER A 49 -0.05 -9.94 12.34
CA SER A 49 0.54 -11.25 12.03
C SER A 49 1.98 -11.34 12.53
N ALA A 50 2.36 -12.54 13.01
CA ALA A 50 3.69 -12.79 13.53
C ALA A 50 4.77 -12.68 12.44
N ALA A 51 5.95 -12.17 12.80
CA ALA A 51 7.07 -11.95 11.91
C ALA A 51 7.87 -13.25 11.62
N MET A 52 7.18 -14.28 11.15
CA MET A 52 7.73 -15.60 10.86
C MET A 52 7.69 -15.88 9.35
N ASP A 53 8.70 -16.57 8.84
CA ASP A 53 8.83 -16.94 7.41
C ASP A 53 7.69 -17.81 6.89
N THR A 54 7.11 -18.63 7.77
CA THR A 54 5.96 -19.48 7.49
C THR A 54 4.61 -18.76 7.60
N VAL A 55 4.61 -17.50 8.05
CA VAL A 55 3.38 -16.75 8.34
C VAL A 55 3.26 -15.52 7.45
N THR A 56 4.20 -14.58 7.52
CA THR A 56 3.98 -13.23 6.99
C THR A 56 4.97 -12.83 5.90
N ASP A 57 4.56 -13.02 4.65
CA ASP A 57 5.09 -12.35 3.46
C ASP A 57 4.18 -11.18 3.05
N SER A 58 4.45 -10.56 1.89
CA SER A 58 3.59 -9.49 1.34
C SER A 58 2.15 -9.95 1.12
N ARG A 59 1.90 -11.23 0.80
CA ARG A 59 0.55 -11.73 0.52
C ARG A 59 -0.32 -11.70 1.77
N LEU A 60 0.17 -12.21 2.90
CA LEU A 60 -0.58 -12.13 4.16
C LEU A 60 -0.66 -10.68 4.66
N ALA A 61 0.43 -9.91 4.55
CA ALA A 61 0.43 -8.51 4.98
C ALA A 61 -0.63 -7.68 4.22
N ILE A 62 -0.77 -7.86 2.91
CA ILE A 62 -1.82 -7.22 2.10
C ILE A 62 -3.22 -7.66 2.56
N ALA A 63 -3.43 -8.96 2.77
CA ALA A 63 -4.73 -9.49 3.16
C ALA A 63 -5.15 -8.96 4.54
N LEU A 64 -4.24 -8.99 5.52
CA LEU A 64 -4.54 -8.54 6.87
C LEU A 64 -4.74 -7.01 6.94
N ALA A 65 -3.93 -6.23 6.22
CA ALA A 65 -4.11 -4.79 6.14
C ALA A 65 -5.45 -4.40 5.50
N ARG A 66 -5.95 -5.17 4.52
CA ARG A 66 -7.29 -4.97 3.94
C ARG A 66 -8.43 -5.18 4.94
N GLU A 67 -8.28 -6.14 5.83
CA GLU A 67 -9.27 -6.41 6.89
C GLU A 67 -9.12 -5.45 8.08
N GLY A 68 -8.07 -4.61 8.10
CA GLY A 68 -7.87 -3.55 9.09
C GLY A 68 -6.80 -3.82 10.14
N GLY A 69 -6.09 -4.94 10.02
CA GLY A 69 -4.93 -5.27 10.85
C GLY A 69 -3.62 -4.79 10.24
N ILE A 70 -2.51 -5.41 10.60
CA ILE A 70 -1.20 -5.14 10.01
C ILE A 70 -0.35 -6.42 9.93
N GLY A 71 0.34 -6.63 8.81
CA GLY A 71 1.33 -7.69 8.71
C GLY A 71 2.72 -7.21 9.08
N ILE A 72 3.48 -8.02 9.84
CA ILE A 72 4.90 -7.78 10.11
C ILE A 72 5.74 -8.74 9.26
N VAL A 73 6.40 -8.22 8.21
CA VAL A 73 7.25 -9.01 7.32
C VAL A 73 8.46 -9.55 8.08
N HIS A 74 8.67 -10.86 8.04
CA HIS A 74 9.77 -11.52 8.74
C HIS A 74 11.15 -11.09 8.24
N ARG A 75 12.17 -11.30 9.07
CA ARG A 75 13.57 -10.90 8.78
C ARG A 75 14.45 -12.02 8.20
N ASN A 76 13.91 -13.22 8.02
CA ASN A 76 14.60 -14.37 7.40
C ASN A 76 14.71 -14.20 5.86
N LEU A 77 15.18 -13.03 5.45
CA LEU A 77 15.35 -12.55 4.07
C LEU A 77 16.60 -11.65 4.03
N SER A 78 17.19 -11.49 2.86
CA SER A 78 18.15 -10.41 2.64
C SER A 78 17.47 -9.05 2.93
N PRO A 79 18.22 -8.01 3.35
CA PRO A 79 17.67 -6.66 3.47
C PRO A 79 16.91 -6.19 2.21
N GLU A 80 17.44 -6.52 1.04
CA GLU A 80 16.86 -6.21 -0.27
C GLU A 80 15.52 -6.91 -0.50
N ASP A 81 15.44 -8.22 -0.22
CA ASP A 81 14.22 -9.00 -0.46
C ASP A 81 13.12 -8.61 0.53
N GLN A 82 13.47 -8.34 1.80
CA GLN A 82 12.52 -7.85 2.78
C GLN A 82 11.95 -6.48 2.38
N ALA A 83 12.81 -5.57 1.91
CA ALA A 83 12.36 -4.28 1.41
C ALA A 83 11.45 -4.43 0.18
N ARG A 84 11.71 -5.40 -0.70
CA ARG A 84 10.85 -5.72 -1.85
C ARG A 84 9.47 -6.21 -1.40
N GLU A 85 9.38 -7.06 -0.39
CA GLU A 85 8.09 -7.50 0.17
C GLU A 85 7.30 -6.30 0.70
N VAL A 86 7.95 -5.39 1.45
CA VAL A 86 7.32 -4.14 1.91
C VAL A 86 6.84 -3.29 0.74
N GLU A 87 7.68 -3.10 -0.28
CA GLU A 87 7.33 -2.34 -1.49
C GLU A 87 6.08 -2.90 -2.19
N ILE A 88 5.98 -4.24 -2.30
CA ILE A 88 4.80 -4.91 -2.86
C ILE A 88 3.54 -4.56 -2.06
N VAL A 89 3.61 -4.57 -0.72
CA VAL A 89 2.46 -4.20 0.12
C VAL A 89 2.09 -2.73 -0.08
N LYS A 90 3.06 -1.81 -0.03
CA LYS A 90 2.81 -0.36 -0.19
C LYS A 90 2.29 0.00 -1.59
N ARG A 91 2.59 -0.79 -2.61
CA ARG A 91 2.09 -0.63 -3.99
C ARG A 91 0.81 -1.39 -4.29
N SER A 92 0.38 -2.28 -3.40
CA SER A 92 -0.83 -3.11 -3.60
C SER A 92 -2.08 -2.24 -3.70
N GLU A 93 -2.16 -1.17 -2.91
CA GLU A 93 -3.24 -0.19 -2.97
C GLU A 93 -2.70 1.22 -2.76
N SER A 94 -3.25 2.16 -3.51
CA SER A 94 -3.04 3.59 -3.30
C SER A 94 -4.36 4.27 -3.59
N GLY A 95 -4.85 5.11 -2.67
CA GLY A 95 -6.03 5.93 -2.96
C GLY A 95 -5.79 6.87 -4.16
N MET A 96 -4.57 7.37 -4.30
CA MET A 96 -4.11 8.18 -5.42
C MET A 96 -2.63 7.84 -5.65
N ILE A 97 -2.27 7.51 -6.89
CA ILE A 97 -0.86 7.34 -7.27
C ILE A 97 -0.27 8.73 -7.46
N SER A 98 0.59 9.18 -6.54
CA SER A 98 1.15 10.55 -6.57
C SER A 98 2.24 10.74 -7.62
N ASP A 99 2.99 9.69 -7.93
CA ASP A 99 4.07 9.70 -8.91
C ASP A 99 3.92 8.51 -9.87
N PRO A 100 2.96 8.60 -10.82
CA PRO A 100 2.71 7.52 -11.76
C PRO A 100 3.88 7.39 -12.75
N ILE A 101 4.24 6.16 -13.10
CA ILE A 101 5.23 5.91 -14.16
C ILE A 101 4.69 6.46 -15.49
N THR A 102 5.49 7.29 -16.17
CA THR A 102 5.11 7.94 -17.42
C THR A 102 5.99 7.54 -18.60
N LEU A 103 5.51 7.79 -19.81
CA LEU A 103 6.26 7.62 -21.05
C LEU A 103 6.32 8.93 -21.86
N PRO A 104 7.39 9.18 -22.64
CA PRO A 104 7.35 10.20 -23.67
C PRO A 104 6.51 9.75 -24.87
N PRO A 105 5.93 10.68 -25.65
CA PRO A 105 5.18 10.33 -26.86
C PRO A 105 6.06 9.66 -27.93
N THR A 106 7.38 9.86 -27.87
CA THR A 106 8.39 9.29 -28.76
C THR A 106 8.89 7.91 -28.32
N ALA A 107 8.40 7.37 -27.19
CA ALA A 107 8.71 5.99 -26.83
C ALA A 107 8.09 5.02 -27.83
N THR A 108 8.66 3.83 -27.95
CA THR A 108 8.12 2.73 -28.77
C THR A 108 7.07 1.93 -28.01
N LEU A 109 6.20 1.22 -28.74
CA LEU A 109 5.28 0.26 -28.11
C LEU A 109 6.01 -0.85 -27.34
N ALA A 110 7.15 -1.33 -27.85
CA ALA A 110 7.96 -2.32 -27.15
C ALA A 110 8.44 -1.85 -25.77
N GLU A 111 8.88 -0.59 -25.66
CA GLU A 111 9.26 0.01 -24.38
C GLU A 111 8.07 0.13 -23.44
N ALA A 112 6.91 0.51 -23.96
CA ALA A 112 5.69 0.61 -23.19
C ALA A 112 5.27 -0.76 -22.63
N GLU A 113 5.24 -1.81 -23.46
CA GLU A 113 4.94 -3.17 -23.02
C GLU A 113 5.92 -3.68 -21.97
N ALA A 114 7.22 -3.42 -22.16
CA ALA A 114 8.24 -3.84 -21.20
C ALA A 114 8.01 -3.20 -19.82
N ILE A 115 7.65 -1.91 -19.77
CA ILE A 115 7.32 -1.21 -18.52
C ILE A 115 6.03 -1.77 -17.92
N MET A 116 4.99 -1.93 -18.73
CA MET A 116 3.69 -2.45 -18.28
C MET A 116 3.82 -3.87 -17.72
N ALA A 117 4.63 -4.72 -18.35
CA ALA A 117 4.93 -6.08 -17.88
C ALA A 117 5.77 -6.05 -16.58
N ARG A 118 6.84 -5.24 -16.54
CA ARG A 118 7.74 -5.14 -15.39
C ARG A 118 7.05 -4.66 -14.13
N PHE A 119 6.14 -3.69 -14.26
CA PHE A 119 5.46 -3.08 -13.10
C PHE A 119 4.02 -3.57 -12.91
N HIS A 120 3.55 -4.49 -13.77
CA HIS A 120 2.17 -5.00 -13.77
C HIS A 120 1.11 -3.89 -13.82
N ILE A 121 1.35 -2.86 -14.64
CA ILE A 121 0.47 -1.69 -14.80
C ILE A 121 -0.27 -1.79 -16.13
N SER A 122 -1.58 -1.52 -16.12
CA SER A 122 -2.44 -1.63 -17.31
C SER A 122 -2.63 -0.32 -18.09
N GLY A 123 -1.84 0.71 -17.78
CA GLY A 123 -1.80 1.95 -18.54
C GLY A 123 -0.88 3.01 -17.96
N LEU A 124 -0.30 3.80 -18.86
CA LEU A 124 0.78 4.75 -18.60
C LEU A 124 0.36 6.13 -19.10
N PRO A 125 0.38 7.15 -18.23
CA PRO A 125 0.28 8.54 -18.68
C PRO A 125 1.44 8.89 -19.62
N VAL A 126 1.15 9.64 -20.68
CA VAL A 126 2.14 10.10 -21.64
C VAL A 126 2.42 11.57 -21.40
N VAL A 127 3.67 11.90 -21.07
CA VAL A 127 4.12 13.24 -20.72
C VAL A 127 5.15 13.70 -21.73
N ASP A 128 4.95 14.89 -22.28
CA ASP A 128 5.90 15.48 -23.23
C ASP A 128 7.16 15.97 -22.49
N PRO A 129 8.37 15.51 -22.87
CA PRO A 129 9.60 15.86 -22.15
C PRO A 129 9.95 17.35 -22.15
N GLN A 130 9.55 18.10 -23.18
CA GLN A 130 9.92 19.52 -23.31
C GLN A 130 9.01 20.40 -22.45
N SER A 131 7.71 20.22 -22.58
CA SER A 131 6.69 20.98 -21.87
C SER A 131 6.42 20.44 -20.46
N LYS A 132 6.78 19.18 -20.19
CA LYS A 132 6.43 18.37 -19.02
C LYS A 132 4.92 18.20 -18.80
N LYS A 133 4.09 18.51 -19.80
CA LYS A 133 2.64 18.42 -19.71
C LYS A 133 2.15 17.02 -20.05
N LEU A 134 1.02 16.64 -19.46
CA LEU A 134 0.29 15.43 -19.84
C LEU A 134 -0.29 15.62 -21.26
N VAL A 135 0.10 14.77 -22.19
CA VAL A 135 -0.33 14.83 -23.61
C VAL A 135 -1.18 13.63 -24.03
N GLY A 136 -1.26 12.59 -23.21
CA GLY A 136 -2.13 11.44 -23.47
C GLY A 136 -2.06 10.38 -22.40
N ILE A 137 -2.74 9.26 -22.66
CA ILE A 137 -2.63 8.04 -21.87
C ILE A 137 -2.64 6.83 -22.80
N LEU A 138 -1.76 5.86 -22.54
CA LEU A 138 -1.75 4.57 -23.21
C LEU A 138 -2.29 3.51 -22.24
N THR A 139 -3.15 2.62 -22.69
CA THR A 139 -3.76 1.58 -21.86
C THR A 139 -3.71 0.21 -22.53
N ASN A 140 -3.94 -0.85 -21.76
CA ASN A 140 -4.09 -2.23 -22.28
C ASN A 140 -5.15 -2.37 -23.39
N ARG A 141 -6.10 -1.43 -23.50
CA ARG A 141 -7.11 -1.47 -24.57
C ARG A 141 -6.54 -0.99 -25.90
N ASP A 142 -5.61 -0.04 -25.85
CA ASP A 142 -5.00 0.59 -27.02
C ASP A 142 -3.99 -0.34 -27.71
N ILE A 143 -3.30 -1.17 -26.92
CA ILE A 143 -2.31 -2.16 -27.41
C ILE A 143 -2.88 -3.58 -27.59
N ARG A 144 -4.17 -3.81 -27.32
CA ARG A 144 -4.73 -5.18 -27.30
C ARG A 144 -4.65 -5.89 -28.67
N PHE A 145 -4.70 -5.12 -29.75
CA PHE A 145 -4.78 -5.61 -31.12
C PHE A 145 -3.56 -5.17 -31.95
N THR A 146 -2.44 -4.83 -31.28
CA THR A 146 -1.19 -4.53 -31.96
C THR A 146 -0.49 -5.81 -32.36
N GLU A 147 0.05 -5.83 -33.57
CA GLU A 147 0.79 -6.97 -34.11
C GLU A 147 2.31 -6.79 -33.87
N PRO A 148 3.13 -7.84 -34.03
CA PRO A 148 4.59 -7.73 -33.86
C PRO A 148 5.24 -6.62 -34.69
N GLU A 149 4.69 -6.30 -35.86
CA GLU A 149 5.18 -5.21 -36.72
C GLU A 149 4.94 -3.82 -36.13
N ASP A 150 3.99 -3.68 -35.20
CA ASP A 150 3.67 -2.40 -34.55
C ASP A 150 4.66 -2.06 -33.42
N MET A 151 5.46 -3.02 -32.95
CA MET A 151 6.31 -2.85 -31.77
C MET A 151 7.35 -1.73 -31.90
N GLY A 152 7.77 -1.42 -33.14
CA GLY A 152 8.70 -0.32 -33.44
C GLY A 152 8.03 1.04 -33.62
N LYS A 153 6.68 1.11 -33.65
CA LYS A 153 5.92 2.36 -33.82
C LYS A 153 5.86 3.15 -32.51
N LEU A 154 5.56 4.44 -32.63
CA LEU A 154 5.59 5.37 -31.51
C LEU A 154 4.30 5.30 -30.68
N VAL A 155 4.43 5.46 -29.37
CA VAL A 155 3.30 5.54 -28.41
C VAL A 155 2.30 6.63 -28.81
N SER A 156 2.77 7.73 -29.40
CA SER A 156 1.89 8.81 -29.90
C SER A 156 0.86 8.37 -30.93
N GLU A 157 1.10 7.27 -31.65
CA GLU A 157 0.19 6.74 -32.68
C GLU A 157 -0.97 5.93 -32.08
N PHE A 158 -0.80 5.41 -30.86
CA PHE A 158 -1.76 4.51 -30.20
C PHE A 158 -2.41 5.12 -28.96
N MET A 159 -1.77 6.12 -28.34
CA MET A 159 -2.29 6.73 -27.12
C MET A 159 -3.60 7.49 -27.36
N THR A 160 -4.44 7.56 -26.32
CA THR A 160 -5.56 8.50 -26.31
C THR A 160 -5.03 9.90 -26.02
N SER A 161 -5.04 10.78 -27.03
CA SER A 161 -4.56 12.16 -26.95
C SER A 161 -5.68 13.21 -27.06
N SER A 162 -6.77 12.88 -27.76
CA SER A 162 -7.92 13.78 -27.92
C SER A 162 -8.98 13.54 -26.84
N LYS A 163 -9.59 14.62 -26.33
CA LYS A 163 -10.62 14.57 -25.26
C LYS A 163 -10.17 13.81 -24.00
N LEU A 164 -8.90 13.97 -23.63
CA LEU A 164 -8.36 13.37 -22.42
C LEU A 164 -9.13 13.89 -21.20
N ILE A 165 -9.85 12.99 -20.52
CA ILE A 165 -10.54 13.32 -19.28
C ILE A 165 -9.52 13.35 -18.16
N THR A 166 -9.40 14.50 -17.52
CA THR A 166 -8.51 14.73 -16.39
C THR A 166 -9.29 15.35 -15.24
N ALA A 167 -8.74 15.27 -14.03
CA ALA A 167 -9.29 15.95 -12.86
C ALA A 167 -8.20 16.77 -12.17
N LYS A 168 -8.60 17.68 -11.28
CA LYS A 168 -7.67 18.54 -10.56
C LYS A 168 -7.04 17.79 -9.39
N LEU A 169 -5.83 18.20 -9.00
CA LEU A 169 -5.27 17.76 -7.72
C LEU A 169 -6.23 18.14 -6.57
N GLY A 170 -6.52 17.20 -5.69
CA GLY A 170 -7.52 17.36 -4.61
C GLY A 170 -8.92 16.82 -4.93
N THR A 171 -9.16 16.30 -6.14
CA THR A 171 -10.39 15.55 -6.44
C THR A 171 -10.53 14.36 -5.49
N THR A 172 -11.69 14.26 -4.84
CA THR A 172 -11.98 13.17 -3.89
C THR A 172 -12.22 11.86 -4.63
N LEU A 173 -12.11 10.73 -3.93
CA LEU A 173 -12.39 9.42 -4.52
C LEU A 173 -13.85 9.30 -4.99
N GLU A 174 -14.78 9.95 -4.30
CA GLU A 174 -16.20 9.96 -4.65
C GLU A 174 -16.46 10.78 -5.92
N GLN A 175 -15.79 11.93 -6.07
CA GLN A 175 -15.82 12.72 -7.31
C GLN A 175 -15.17 11.95 -8.48
N ALA A 176 -14.00 11.35 -8.24
CA ALA A 176 -13.32 10.53 -9.23
C ALA A 176 -14.17 9.36 -9.69
N LYS A 177 -14.89 8.69 -8.77
CA LYS A 177 -15.84 7.61 -9.09
C LYS A 177 -16.91 8.07 -10.06
N GLU A 178 -17.49 9.25 -9.84
CA GLU A 178 -18.52 9.76 -10.74
C GLU A 178 -17.94 10.11 -12.12
N ILE A 179 -16.77 10.77 -12.18
CA ILE A 179 -16.08 11.08 -13.45
C ILE A 179 -15.79 9.80 -14.25
N LEU A 180 -15.19 8.80 -13.60
CA LEU A 180 -14.86 7.51 -14.24
C LEU A 180 -16.12 6.81 -14.77
N LYS A 181 -17.23 6.87 -14.00
CA LYS A 181 -18.53 6.31 -14.40
C LYS A 181 -19.17 7.06 -15.56
N THR A 182 -19.23 8.39 -15.51
CA THR A 182 -19.83 9.24 -16.55
C THR A 182 -19.11 9.06 -17.89
N HIS A 183 -17.77 9.06 -17.86
CA HIS A 183 -16.95 8.96 -19.06
C HIS A 183 -16.62 7.52 -19.46
N ARG A 184 -17.01 6.51 -18.65
CA ARG A 184 -16.74 5.08 -18.87
C ARG A 184 -15.27 4.74 -19.08
N ILE A 185 -14.40 5.38 -18.29
CA ILE A 185 -12.95 5.20 -18.33
C ILE A 185 -12.45 4.52 -17.05
N GLU A 186 -11.29 3.87 -17.11
CA GLU A 186 -10.72 3.11 -15.98
C GLU A 186 -9.63 3.85 -15.21
N LYS A 187 -9.07 4.92 -15.79
CA LYS A 187 -7.95 5.68 -15.27
C LYS A 187 -8.23 7.16 -15.44
N LEU A 188 -8.01 7.93 -14.38
CA LEU A 188 -8.23 9.36 -14.32
C LEU A 188 -6.94 10.06 -13.91
N PRO A 189 -6.18 10.62 -14.88
CA PRO A 189 -5.03 11.45 -14.59
C PRO A 189 -5.43 12.72 -13.83
N LEU A 190 -4.63 13.07 -12.84
CA LEU A 190 -4.76 14.30 -12.07
C LEU A 190 -3.73 15.30 -12.54
N VAL A 191 -4.17 16.51 -12.87
CA VAL A 191 -3.30 17.59 -13.35
C VAL A 191 -3.46 18.84 -12.49
N ASP A 192 -2.42 19.68 -12.46
CA ASP A 192 -2.53 21.04 -11.95
C ASP A 192 -3.13 22.01 -12.99
N GLU A 193 -3.24 23.29 -12.62
CA GLU A 193 -3.82 24.32 -13.48
C GLU A 193 -3.02 24.57 -14.77
N SER A 194 -1.74 24.20 -14.79
CA SER A 194 -0.86 24.35 -15.94
C SER A 194 -0.82 23.11 -16.85
N GLY A 195 -1.47 22.02 -16.44
CA GLY A 195 -1.55 20.75 -17.17
C GLY A 195 -0.41 19.77 -16.86
N TYR A 196 0.34 19.99 -15.78
CA TYR A 196 1.35 19.04 -15.32
C TYR A 196 0.69 17.87 -14.60
N LEU A 197 1.11 16.65 -14.89
CA LEU A 197 0.64 15.45 -14.19
C LEU A 197 1.08 15.49 -12.73
N LYS A 198 0.12 15.32 -11.82
CA LYS A 198 0.32 15.27 -10.35
C LYS A 198 -0.16 13.98 -9.72
N GLY A 199 -0.82 13.12 -10.48
CA GLY A 199 -1.20 11.80 -10.00
C GLY A 199 -2.11 11.03 -10.94
N LEU A 200 -2.54 9.85 -10.50
CA LEU A 200 -3.44 8.96 -11.23
C LEU A 200 -4.38 8.24 -10.25
N ILE A 201 -5.68 8.26 -10.55
CA ILE A 201 -6.69 7.46 -9.83
C ILE A 201 -7.19 6.36 -10.77
N THR A 202 -7.33 5.14 -10.27
CA THR A 202 -7.86 4.02 -11.06
C THR A 202 -9.17 3.48 -10.51
N VAL A 203 -10.00 2.88 -11.38
CA VAL A 203 -11.23 2.17 -10.96
C VAL A 203 -10.90 1.04 -9.99
N LYS A 204 -9.75 0.38 -10.15
CA LYS A 204 -9.31 -0.71 -9.27
C LYS A 204 -9.13 -0.22 -7.83
N ASP A 205 -8.58 0.98 -7.64
CA ASP A 205 -8.38 1.56 -6.30
C ASP A 205 -9.72 1.90 -5.62
N ILE A 206 -10.69 2.41 -6.40
CA ILE A 206 -12.05 2.71 -5.92
C ILE A 206 -12.78 1.41 -5.55
N GLN A 207 -12.70 0.38 -6.39
CA GLN A 207 -13.31 -0.92 -6.12
C GLN A 207 -12.75 -1.54 -4.84
N LYS A 208 -11.43 -1.49 -4.65
CA LYS A 208 -10.80 -2.00 -3.42
C LYS A 208 -11.23 -1.24 -2.17
N LYS A 209 -11.37 0.09 -2.23
CA LYS A 209 -11.92 0.87 -1.10
C LYS A 209 -13.36 0.46 -0.74
N LEU A 210 -14.17 0.13 -1.74
CA LEU A 210 -15.54 -0.36 -1.51
C LEU A 210 -15.57 -1.79 -0.97
N GLN A 211 -14.64 -2.63 -1.44
CA GLN A 211 -14.51 -4.02 -1.00
C GLN A 211 -13.95 -4.13 0.43
N TYR A 212 -12.99 -3.27 0.77
CA TYR A 212 -12.25 -3.27 2.03
C TYR A 212 -12.39 -1.91 2.73
N PRO A 213 -13.59 -1.58 3.27
CA PRO A 213 -13.84 -0.29 3.90
C PRO A 213 -13.03 -0.09 5.19
N GLN A 214 -12.66 -1.19 5.86
CA GLN A 214 -11.87 -1.20 7.09
C GLN A 214 -10.37 -1.33 6.85
N ALA A 215 -9.89 -1.18 5.61
CA ALA A 215 -8.47 -1.33 5.33
C ALA A 215 -7.62 -0.33 6.14
N ALA A 216 -6.59 -0.85 6.81
CA ALA A 216 -5.59 -0.08 7.53
C ALA A 216 -4.65 0.59 6.52
N LYS A 217 -4.68 1.93 6.47
CA LYS A 217 -3.97 2.72 5.46
C LYS A 217 -3.18 3.85 6.11
N ASP A 218 -2.08 4.22 5.47
CA ASP A 218 -1.31 5.42 5.81
C ASP A 218 -2.00 6.70 5.28
N SER A 219 -1.41 7.86 5.60
CA SER A 219 -1.89 9.17 5.17
C SER A 219 -1.93 9.37 3.64
N ARG A 220 -1.22 8.52 2.88
CA ARG A 220 -1.24 8.50 1.40
C ARG A 220 -2.24 7.49 0.84
N GLY A 221 -2.99 6.80 1.70
CA GLY A 221 -3.97 5.79 1.31
C GLY A 221 -3.35 4.46 0.87
N ARG A 222 -2.10 4.18 1.24
CA ARG A 222 -1.42 2.90 1.00
C ARG A 222 -1.61 1.98 2.19
N LEU A 223 -1.68 0.67 1.98
CA LEU A 223 -1.84 -0.30 3.08
C LEU A 223 -0.70 -0.17 4.12
N LEU A 224 -1.03 -0.31 5.39
CA LEU A 224 -0.04 -0.36 6.47
C LEU A 224 0.73 -1.69 6.44
N VAL A 225 2.03 -1.62 6.72
CA VAL A 225 2.90 -2.79 6.83
C VAL A 225 4.01 -2.52 7.83
N GLY A 226 4.33 -3.54 8.63
CA GLY A 226 5.51 -3.54 9.47
C GLY A 226 6.57 -4.52 8.97
N ALA A 227 7.77 -4.41 9.51
CA ALA A 227 8.86 -5.35 9.24
C ALA A 227 9.65 -5.64 10.52
N ALA A 228 10.06 -6.89 10.69
CA ALA A 228 10.94 -7.27 11.77
C ALA A 228 12.40 -6.94 11.42
N VAL A 229 13.17 -6.55 12.43
CA VAL A 229 14.61 -6.33 12.35
C VAL A 229 15.30 -6.97 13.54
N GLY A 230 16.58 -7.25 13.40
CA GLY A 230 17.36 -7.81 14.48
C GLY A 230 18.03 -6.80 15.38
N VAL A 231 18.98 -7.34 16.14
CA VAL A 231 20.03 -6.61 16.82
C VAL A 231 21.34 -7.09 16.21
N GLY A 232 22.11 -6.20 15.56
CA GLY A 232 23.33 -6.62 14.86
C GLY A 232 23.83 -5.62 13.81
N GLY A 233 24.83 -6.05 13.05
CA GLY A 233 25.55 -5.19 12.10
C GLY A 233 24.81 -4.88 10.79
N ASP A 234 23.78 -5.65 10.42
CA ASP A 234 22.96 -5.40 9.21
C ASP A 234 21.75 -4.49 9.47
N VAL A 235 21.53 -4.08 10.72
CA VAL A 235 20.31 -3.36 11.12
C VAL A 235 20.20 -2.01 10.43
N ASP A 236 21.29 -1.24 10.34
CA ASP A 236 21.28 0.09 9.72
C ASP A 236 20.93 0.00 8.23
N ASP A 237 21.59 -0.88 7.48
CA ASP A 237 21.29 -1.09 6.05
C ASP A 237 19.85 -1.56 5.84
N ARG A 238 19.39 -2.52 6.64
CA ARG A 238 18.03 -3.04 6.58
C ARG A 238 16.99 -1.96 6.88
N ILE A 239 17.17 -1.20 7.96
CA ILE A 239 16.24 -0.11 8.33
C ILE A 239 16.20 0.94 7.23
N ASN A 240 17.36 1.37 6.71
CA ASN A 240 17.42 2.38 5.66
C ASN A 240 16.61 1.95 4.42
N ARG A 241 16.79 0.71 3.97
CA ARG A 241 16.03 0.16 2.83
C ARG A 241 14.53 0.07 3.10
N LEU A 242 14.13 -0.31 4.32
CA LEU A 242 12.73 -0.38 4.72
C LEU A 242 12.09 1.02 4.78
N ILE A 243 12.83 2.03 5.24
CA ILE A 243 12.38 3.42 5.25
C ILE A 243 12.20 3.94 3.81
N GLU A 244 13.15 3.64 2.92
CA GLU A 244 13.09 4.03 1.51
C GLU A 244 11.84 3.45 0.80
N THR A 245 11.46 2.21 1.12
CA THR A 245 10.23 1.60 0.58
C THR A 245 8.96 2.05 1.31
N GLY A 246 9.12 2.70 2.47
CA GLY A 246 8.05 3.33 3.22
C GLY A 246 7.30 2.39 4.15
N VAL A 247 8.04 1.52 4.86
CA VAL A 247 7.54 0.76 6.02
C VAL A 247 6.90 1.69 7.05
N ASP A 248 5.83 1.24 7.72
CA ASP A 248 5.10 2.06 8.69
C ASP A 248 5.54 1.77 10.13
N VAL A 249 5.94 0.54 10.43
CA VAL A 249 6.43 0.11 11.75
C VAL A 249 7.60 -0.86 11.63
N VAL A 250 8.58 -0.71 12.52
CA VAL A 250 9.70 -1.65 12.66
C VAL A 250 9.59 -2.35 14.01
N VAL A 251 9.73 -3.67 14.02
CA VAL A 251 9.68 -4.50 15.23
C VAL A 251 11.05 -5.10 15.48
N ILE A 252 11.66 -4.81 16.62
CA ILE A 252 12.90 -5.47 17.03
C ILE A 252 12.58 -6.89 17.49
N ASP A 253 13.03 -7.88 16.73
CA ASP A 253 12.76 -9.29 16.94
C ASP A 253 13.97 -9.98 17.59
N THR A 254 13.81 -10.31 18.88
CA THR A 254 14.79 -11.00 19.71
C THR A 254 14.09 -11.81 20.80
N ALA A 255 14.66 -12.96 21.16
CA ALA A 255 14.15 -13.79 22.25
C ALA A 255 14.20 -13.07 23.61
N HIS A 256 15.16 -12.15 23.81
CA HIS A 256 15.28 -11.37 25.05
C HIS A 256 15.45 -9.88 24.76
N GLY A 257 14.35 -9.13 24.93
CA GLY A 257 14.28 -7.69 24.62
C GLY A 257 15.01 -6.79 25.61
N HIS A 258 15.22 -7.23 26.86
CA HIS A 258 15.83 -6.40 27.90
C HIS A 258 17.35 -6.53 27.92
N THR A 259 18.00 -6.20 26.80
CA THR A 259 19.47 -6.27 26.66
C THR A 259 20.05 -4.94 26.21
N ALA A 260 21.32 -4.71 26.57
CA ALA A 260 22.05 -3.53 26.12
C ALA A 260 22.17 -3.44 24.59
N GLY A 261 22.18 -4.58 23.89
CA GLY A 261 22.18 -4.62 22.43
C GLY A 261 20.90 -3.99 21.86
N VAL A 262 19.73 -4.39 22.36
CA VAL A 262 18.43 -3.83 21.94
C VAL A 262 18.37 -2.33 22.21
N ILE A 263 18.77 -1.89 23.41
CA ILE A 263 18.71 -0.48 23.79
C ILE A 263 19.60 0.38 22.89
N LYS A 264 20.76 -0.13 22.46
CA LYS A 264 21.68 0.58 21.56
C LYS A 264 21.22 0.61 20.10
N THR A 265 20.29 -0.26 19.72
CA THR A 265 19.72 -0.31 18.37
C THR A 265 18.61 0.74 18.16
N ILE A 266 18.03 1.25 19.25
CA ILE A 266 17.03 2.33 19.27
C ILE A 266 17.74 3.68 19.35
#